data_AF-A0A921R951-F1
#
_entry.id   AF-A0A921R951-F1
#
_cell.length_a   1.000
_cell.length_b   1.000
_cell.length_c   1.000
_cell.angle_alpha   90.00
_cell.angle_beta   90.00
_cell.angle_gamma   90.00
#
_symmetry.space_group_name_H-M   'P 1'
#
loop_
_entity.id
_entity.type
_entity.pdbx_description
1 polymer ?
#
loop_
_entity_poly.entity_id
_entity_poly.type
_entity_poly.pdbx_seq_one_letter_code
_entity_poly.pdbx_strand_id
1 'polypeptide(L)'
;NSPTHLGHRSEQPPPPPPPPQQLESLVRSSEHHSSGSAPVAMGKVHGSLARAGKVRGQTPKVAKQDKKKKPRGRAHKRMQYNRRFVTAVVGFGKKRGPNSSEK
;
A
#
# COMPACT_ATOMS: atom_id res chain seq x y z
N ASN A 1 16.62 -46.83 33.69
CA ASN A 1 15.28 -47.15 33.14
C ASN A 1 14.36 -45.96 33.22
N SER A 2 14.19 -45.23 32.11
CA SER A 2 13.02 -44.39 31.82
C SER A 2 13.11 -43.95 30.34
N PRO A 3 12.43 -44.64 29.39
CA PRO A 3 12.37 -44.21 28.01
C PRO A 3 11.25 -43.16 27.87
N THR A 4 11.58 -41.99 27.31
CA THR A 4 10.59 -40.97 26.94
C THR A 4 9.80 -41.45 25.72
N HIS A 5 8.50 -41.65 25.89
CA HIS A 5 7.57 -42.07 24.84
C HIS A 5 7.27 -40.88 23.91
N LEU A 6 7.83 -40.90 22.69
CA LEU A 6 7.43 -40.00 21.61
C LEU A 6 6.07 -40.48 21.08
N GLY A 7 5.00 -39.81 21.49
CA GLY A 7 3.65 -40.06 21.00
C GLY A 7 3.53 -39.71 19.53
N HIS A 8 3.19 -40.70 18.70
CA HIS A 8 2.79 -40.50 17.32
C HIS A 8 1.45 -39.77 17.28
N ARG A 9 1.48 -38.50 16.88
CA ARG A 9 0.29 -37.68 16.62
C ARG A 9 -0.28 -38.16 15.29
N SER A 10 -1.37 -38.91 15.34
CA SER A 10 -2.16 -39.30 14.17
C SER A 10 -2.84 -38.05 13.60
N GLU A 11 -2.24 -37.48 12.56
CA GLU A 11 -2.88 -36.47 11.71
C GLU A 11 -4.11 -37.12 11.06
N GLN A 12 -5.31 -36.70 11.46
CA GLN A 12 -6.54 -37.09 10.76
C GLN A 12 -6.61 -36.34 9.40
N PRO A 13 -6.96 -37.02 8.30
CA PRO A 13 -7.11 -36.35 7.01
C PRO A 13 -8.32 -35.40 7.02
N PRO A 14 -8.26 -34.27 6.30
CA PRO A 14 -9.37 -33.32 6.22
C PRO A 14 -10.58 -33.93 5.50
N PRO A 15 -11.82 -33.52 5.84
CA PRO A 15 -13.03 -34.04 5.21
C PRO A 15 -13.12 -33.62 3.73
N PRO A 16 -13.75 -34.44 2.87
CA PRO A 16 -13.87 -34.16 1.45
C PRO A 16 -14.80 -32.96 1.18
N PRO A 17 -14.58 -32.22 0.07
CA PRO A 17 -15.41 -31.08 -0.31
C PRO A 17 -16.82 -31.53 -0.75
N PRO A 18 -17.85 -30.69 -0.54
CA PRO A 18 -19.22 -31.00 -0.95
C PRO A 18 -19.37 -31.04 -2.48
N PRO A 19 -20.30 -31.88 -3.01
CA PRO A 19 -20.48 -32.04 -4.45
C PRO A 19 -21.06 -30.78 -5.11
N PRO A 20 -20.69 -30.50 -6.37
CA PRO A 20 -21.22 -29.38 -7.13
C PRO A 20 -22.70 -29.61 -7.43
N GLN A 21 -23.56 -28.68 -7.00
CA GLN A 21 -24.97 -28.70 -7.35
C GLN A 21 -25.13 -28.45 -8.86
N GLN A 22 -25.81 -29.38 -9.53
CA GLN A 22 -26.04 -29.36 -10.97
C GLN A 22 -26.94 -28.16 -11.33
N LEU A 23 -26.43 -27.30 -12.21
CA LEU A 23 -27.21 -26.27 -12.88
C LEU A 23 -28.08 -26.94 -13.95
N GLU A 24 -29.28 -27.36 -13.56
CA GLU A 24 -30.30 -27.78 -14.52
C GLU A 24 -30.94 -26.53 -15.13
N SER A 25 -30.54 -26.22 -16.35
CA SER A 25 -31.26 -25.31 -17.22
C SER A 25 -32.57 -25.95 -17.67
N LEU A 26 -33.71 -25.39 -17.28
CA LEU A 26 -34.97 -25.65 -17.98
C LEU A 26 -35.69 -24.34 -18.29
N VAL A 27 -35.70 -24.07 -19.59
CA VAL A 27 -36.50 -23.06 -20.27
C VAL A 27 -37.95 -23.12 -19.78
N ARG A 28 -38.47 -21.99 -19.29
CA ARG A 28 -39.92 -21.77 -19.07
C ARG A 28 -40.25 -20.34 -19.47
N SER A 29 -40.62 -20.23 -20.75
CA SER A 29 -41.81 -19.55 -21.27
C SER A 29 -42.27 -18.28 -20.56
N SER A 30 -42.08 -17.14 -21.25
CA SER A 30 -43.06 -16.06 -21.44
C SER A 30 -44.24 -16.01 -20.47
N GLU A 31 -44.19 -15.13 -19.46
CA GLU A 31 -45.31 -14.28 -19.01
C GLU A 31 -44.79 -12.99 -18.37
N HIS A 32 -45.21 -11.84 -18.90
CA HIS A 32 -44.96 -10.53 -18.30
C HIS A 32 -45.91 -10.31 -17.12
N HIS A 33 -45.38 -10.33 -15.90
CA HIS A 33 -46.07 -9.81 -14.73
C HIS A 33 -45.14 -8.84 -13.99
N SER A 34 -45.38 -7.54 -14.17
CA SER A 34 -44.71 -6.46 -13.46
C SER A 34 -45.32 -6.31 -12.06
N SER A 35 -44.71 -6.93 -11.04
CA SER A 35 -44.89 -6.54 -9.64
C SER A 35 -43.54 -6.05 -9.10
N GLY A 36 -43.52 -4.75 -8.76
CA GLY A 36 -42.31 -4.04 -8.39
C GLY A 36 -41.67 -4.58 -7.11
N SER A 37 -40.43 -5.05 -7.21
CA SER A 37 -39.47 -4.94 -6.12
C SER A 37 -38.19 -4.32 -6.70
N ALA A 38 -37.85 -3.15 -6.20
CA ALA A 38 -36.75 -2.35 -6.70
C ALA A 38 -35.41 -3.11 -6.53
N PRO A 39 -34.53 -3.16 -7.55
CA PRO A 39 -33.15 -3.54 -7.31
C PRO A 39 -32.53 -2.50 -6.37
N VAL A 40 -31.96 -2.98 -5.26
CA VAL A 40 -31.25 -2.19 -4.26
C VAL A 40 -30.34 -1.20 -4.99
N ALA A 41 -30.69 0.08 -4.91
CA ALA A 41 -29.95 1.17 -5.50
C ALA A 41 -28.55 1.20 -4.85
N MET A 42 -27.57 0.61 -5.52
CA MET A 42 -26.16 0.93 -5.31
C MET A 42 -26.05 2.43 -5.57
N GLY A 43 -26.13 3.20 -4.46
CA GLY A 43 -26.38 4.62 -4.48
C GLY A 43 -25.44 5.31 -5.45
N LYS A 44 -26.01 6.04 -6.41
CA LYS A 44 -25.28 6.95 -7.28
C LYS A 44 -24.42 7.85 -6.38
N VAL A 45 -23.13 7.53 -6.31
CA VAL A 45 -22.18 8.23 -5.45
C VAL A 45 -22.09 9.67 -5.96
N HIS A 46 -22.50 10.63 -5.13
CA HIS A 46 -22.39 12.05 -5.46
C HIS A 46 -20.94 12.50 -5.25
N GLY A 47 -20.18 12.40 -6.32
CA GLY A 47 -18.81 12.87 -6.43
C GLY A 47 -18.26 12.47 -7.80
N SER A 48 -18.07 13.45 -8.69
CA SER A 48 -17.55 13.16 -10.03
C SER A 48 -16.03 12.97 -10.00
N LEU A 49 -15.53 12.01 -10.79
CA LEU A 49 -14.10 11.83 -11.07
C LEU A 49 -13.50 12.98 -11.91
N ALA A 50 -14.30 13.98 -12.27
CA ALA A 50 -13.92 15.09 -13.15
C ALA A 50 -12.70 15.91 -12.64
N ARG A 51 -12.37 15.82 -11.35
CA ARG A 51 -11.21 16.51 -10.74
C ARG A 51 -9.98 15.63 -10.61
N ALA A 52 -10.04 14.36 -10.99
CA ALA A 52 -8.91 13.45 -10.90
C ALA A 52 -7.72 13.98 -11.71
N GLY A 53 -6.56 14.13 -11.07
CA GLY A 53 -5.34 14.60 -11.74
C GLY A 53 -5.27 16.10 -12.06
N LYS A 54 -6.31 16.92 -11.78
CA LYS A 54 -6.32 18.37 -12.10
C LYS A 54 -5.05 19.09 -11.66
N VAL A 55 -4.63 18.88 -10.41
CA VAL A 55 -3.45 19.54 -9.84
C VAL A 55 -2.16 19.06 -10.51
N ARG A 56 -2.02 17.75 -10.78
CA ARG A 56 -0.83 17.19 -11.43
C ARG A 56 -0.66 17.67 -12.88
N GLY A 57 -1.76 17.92 -13.59
CA GLY A 57 -1.75 18.47 -14.95
C GLY A 57 -1.54 19.98 -15.01
N GLN A 58 -2.02 20.72 -14.02
CA GLN A 58 -1.87 22.17 -13.95
C GLN A 58 -0.46 22.61 -13.51
N THR A 59 0.21 21.83 -12.65
CA THR A 59 1.57 22.18 -12.19
C THR A 59 2.59 22.00 -13.33
N PRO A 60 3.46 23.00 -13.60
CA PRO A 60 4.48 22.88 -14.63
C PRO A 60 5.42 21.71 -14.33
N LYS A 61 5.75 20.93 -15.37
CA LYS A 61 6.64 19.77 -15.23
C LYS A 61 8.10 20.23 -15.22
N VAL A 62 8.64 20.48 -14.03
CA VAL A 62 10.06 20.82 -13.87
C VAL A 62 10.93 19.57 -14.07
N ALA A 63 11.89 19.65 -15.00
CA ALA A 63 12.88 18.61 -15.21
C ALA A 63 13.83 18.49 -14.01
N LYS A 64 14.32 17.27 -13.74
CA LYS A 64 15.32 17.08 -12.68
C LYS A 64 16.64 17.68 -13.15
N GLN A 65 17.22 18.54 -12.34
CA GLN A 65 18.60 19.00 -12.54
C GLN A 65 19.58 17.85 -12.30
N ASP A 66 20.64 17.80 -13.09
CA ASP A 66 21.75 16.89 -12.87
C ASP A 66 22.49 17.26 -11.57
N LYS A 67 22.56 16.28 -10.67
CA LYS A 67 23.25 16.41 -9.38
C LYS A 67 24.29 15.31 -9.27
N LYS A 68 25.47 15.65 -8.76
CA LYS A 68 26.53 14.68 -8.50
C LYS A 68 25.99 13.53 -7.63
N LYS A 69 26.29 12.29 -8.02
CA LYS A 69 25.88 11.10 -7.27
C LYS A 69 26.45 11.19 -5.86
N LYS A 70 25.60 11.01 -4.85
CA LYS A 70 26.07 10.88 -3.47
C LYS A 70 26.76 9.52 -3.33
N PRO A 71 27.95 9.45 -2.69
CA PRO A 71 28.55 8.16 -2.38
C PRO A 71 27.62 7.37 -1.47
N ARG A 72 27.70 6.04 -1.52
CA ARG A 72 26.87 5.11 -0.74
C ARG A 72 27.70 4.43 0.36
N GLY A 73 27.04 3.76 1.30
CA GLY A 73 27.70 2.94 2.33
C GLY A 73 28.59 3.74 3.29
N ARG A 74 29.79 3.20 3.57
CA ARG A 74 30.73 3.74 4.56
C ARG A 74 31.16 5.17 4.25
N ALA A 75 31.41 5.48 2.98
CA ALA A 75 31.81 6.83 2.56
C ALA A 75 30.73 7.87 2.90
N HIS A 76 29.45 7.54 2.67
CA HIS A 76 28.35 8.43 3.03
C HIS A 76 28.26 8.68 4.54
N LYS A 77 28.38 7.61 5.32
CA LYS A 77 28.32 7.68 6.79
C LYS A 77 29.47 8.52 7.36
N ARG A 78 30.68 8.42 6.79
CA ARG A 78 31.82 9.26 7.18
C ARG A 78 31.53 10.75 6.93
N MET A 79 31.04 11.10 5.74
CA MET A 79 30.68 12.50 5.45
C MET A 79 29.57 13.03 6.38
N GLN A 80 28.58 12.20 6.69
CA GLN A 80 27.49 12.56 7.60
C GLN A 80 27.99 12.79 9.04
N TYR A 81 28.89 11.93 9.54
CA TYR A 81 29.51 12.08 10.84
C TYR A 81 30.33 13.38 10.92
N ASN A 82 31.21 13.59 9.93
CA ASN A 82 32.03 14.80 9.88
C ASN A 82 31.15 16.06 9.88
N ARG A 83 30.11 16.11 9.04
CA ARG A 83 29.17 17.25 8.98
C ARG A 83 28.39 17.48 10.28
N ARG A 84 28.14 16.44 11.09
CA ARG A 84 27.31 16.54 12.31
C ARG A 84 28.10 16.83 13.57
N PHE A 85 29.33 16.34 13.66
CA PHE A 85 30.08 16.30 14.91
C PHE A 85 31.48 16.91 14.82
N VAL A 86 32.18 16.74 13.70
CA VAL A 86 33.57 17.20 13.56
C VAL A 86 33.64 18.63 13.03
N THR A 87 32.92 18.92 11.95
CA THR A 87 32.93 20.22 11.27
C THR A 87 31.89 21.18 11.83
N ALA A 88 30.84 20.67 12.48
CA ALA A 88 29.79 21.50 13.08
C ALA A 88 30.29 22.11 14.40
N VAL A 89 31.01 23.23 14.32
CA VAL A 89 31.27 24.08 15.49
C VAL A 89 29.95 24.74 15.88
N VAL A 90 29.50 24.55 17.11
CA VAL A 90 28.34 25.26 17.66
C VAL A 90 28.79 26.70 17.91
N GLY A 91 28.62 27.57 16.90
CA GLY A 91 28.79 29.00 17.09
C GLY A 91 27.83 29.53 18.16
N PHE A 92 28.14 30.69 18.73
CA PHE A 92 27.26 31.34 19.70
C PHE A 92 25.88 31.61 19.08
N GLY A 93 24.82 31.16 19.77
CA GLY A 93 23.44 31.32 19.34
C GLY A 93 22.68 30.00 19.14
N LYS A 94 21.45 30.08 18.61
CA LYS A 94 20.58 28.91 18.40
C LYS A 94 21.12 28.05 17.25
N LYS A 95 21.26 26.74 17.49
CA LYS A 95 21.73 25.78 16.47
C LYS A 95 20.78 25.74 15.27
N ARG A 96 21.27 26.14 14.09
CA ARG A 96 20.50 26.10 12.84
C ARG A 96 20.33 24.67 12.33
N GLY A 97 19.16 24.41 11.74
CA GLY A 97 18.81 23.11 11.19
C GLY A 97 19.53 22.83 9.85
N PRO A 98 19.72 21.54 9.49
CA PRO A 98 20.45 21.13 8.28
C PRO A 98 19.78 21.49 6.94
N ASN A 99 18.56 22.03 6.98
CA ASN A 99 17.79 22.48 5.81
C ASN A 99 17.10 23.83 6.11
N SER A 100 17.78 24.71 6.86
CA SER A 100 17.32 26.07 7.14
C SER A 100 17.56 26.93 5.90
N SER A 101 16.51 27.59 5.39
CA SER A 101 16.57 28.44 4.19
C SER A 101 16.55 29.93 4.55
N GLU A 102 17.39 30.35 5.50
CA GLU A 102 17.67 31.77 5.67
C GLU A 102 18.66 32.20 4.57
N LYS A 103 18.40 33.39 4.00
CA LYS A 103 19.32 34.05 3.06
C LYS A 103 20.53 34.60 3.80
#